data_AF-A0A0R2AXK6-F1
#
_entry.id   AF-A0A0R2AXK6-F1
#
_cell.length_a   1.000
_cell.length_b   1.000
_cell.length_c   1.000
_cell.angle_alpha   90.00
_cell.angle_beta   90.00
_cell.angle_gamma   90.00
#
_symmetry.space_group_name_H-M   'P 1'
#
loop_
_entity.id
_entity.type
_entity.pdbx_description
1 polymer ?
#
loop_
_entity_poly.entity_id
_entity_poly.type
_entity_poly.pdbx_seq_one_letter_code
_entity_poly.pdbx_strand_id
1 'polypeptide(L)'
;MTNVILIGANGATMRVLTDQLKDNFDVHLTLFLRNASRIDTRNIKAPVSIFEGDATSQTDLDDTFVDQDIVVVGLGGPLASFVEPIVSAMHKNHVSRLIFILGLGIYDEVPGKFGEWNASFGLTDFKEAARLIETSDINYTILRPAWMSNRPEINYETTVKGETFRGTVITRASIADYIIKLINQPDLANRGSIGLSEPGTDGDSPYPFMQEGMNMHTLNEQINQLTELINSHHHIVALTGAGISTSAGINDLMHTSHATSALISSKANLKARPEEFYQAMHKNFLGPIFQNGPTIAHKALAKLEQTGHLDAVVTTNVDYLHELAGNNKVADIWYSFNDNHCIENGHQYDINTLNQGGVPYCPVDGSLISPGPTYHHIGTSQNAIQNAMQWMDQADMVLVIGSNGYYDRVNTQVPLVQINPAATEFDRQATLNIHATADEVLKNFA
;
A
#
# COMPACT_ATOMS: atom_id res chain seq x y z
N MET A 1 12.83 23.52 -33.41
CA MET A 1 12.05 22.44 -32.77
C MET A 1 13.05 21.38 -32.36
N THR A 2 13.07 21.01 -31.08
CA THR A 2 13.98 20.01 -30.53
C THR A 2 13.28 18.66 -30.46
N ASN A 3 13.88 17.62 -31.02
CA ASN A 3 13.34 16.27 -31.02
C ASN A 3 13.80 15.53 -29.75
N VAL A 4 12.86 15.19 -28.88
CA VAL A 4 13.15 14.59 -27.57
C VAL A 4 12.46 13.24 -27.47
N ILE A 5 13.25 12.18 -27.27
CA ILE A 5 12.73 10.84 -26.99
C ILE A 5 12.67 10.58 -25.48
N LEU A 6 11.49 10.14 -25.01
CA LEU A 6 11.25 9.71 -23.64
C LEU A 6 11.19 8.18 -23.60
N ILE A 7 12.24 7.54 -23.09
CA ILE A 7 12.31 6.09 -22.92
C ILE A 7 11.70 5.71 -21.57
N GLY A 8 10.71 4.81 -21.61
CA GLY A 8 9.87 4.53 -20.45
C GLY A 8 8.74 5.56 -20.30
N ALA A 9 8.15 6.00 -21.41
CA ALA A 9 7.20 7.12 -21.44
C ALA A 9 5.99 6.96 -20.49
N ASN A 10 5.58 5.73 -20.15
CA ASN A 10 4.51 5.47 -19.18
C ASN A 10 5.00 5.43 -17.71
N GLY A 11 6.26 5.75 -17.43
CA GLY A 11 6.76 5.90 -16.05
C GLY A 11 6.10 7.09 -15.36
N ALA A 12 5.90 7.01 -14.03
CA ALA A 12 5.19 8.07 -13.29
C ALA A 12 5.80 9.46 -13.49
N THR A 13 7.13 9.58 -13.45
CA THR A 13 7.83 10.86 -13.69
C THR A 13 7.73 11.29 -15.16
N MET A 14 7.77 10.33 -16.09
CA MET A 14 7.69 10.62 -17.54
C MET A 14 6.30 11.11 -17.95
N ARG A 15 5.23 10.62 -17.33
CA ARG A 15 3.88 11.16 -17.52
C ARG A 15 3.76 12.60 -17.05
N VAL A 16 4.35 12.95 -15.90
CA VAL A 16 4.38 14.34 -15.42
C VAL A 16 5.17 15.24 -16.38
N LEU A 17 6.32 14.78 -16.86
CA LEU A 17 7.11 15.49 -17.88
C LEU A 17 6.31 15.69 -19.18
N THR A 18 5.60 14.67 -19.64
CA THR A 18 4.77 14.72 -20.85
C THR A 18 3.64 15.72 -20.66
N ASP A 19 2.97 15.72 -19.50
CA ASP A 19 1.91 16.68 -19.20
C ASP A 19 2.41 18.13 -19.14
N GLN A 20 3.60 18.37 -18.58
CA GLN A 20 4.22 19.70 -18.56
C GLN A 20 4.68 20.18 -19.95
N LEU A 21 5.01 19.26 -20.87
CA LEU A 21 5.40 19.56 -22.25
C LEU A 21 4.24 19.54 -23.25
N LYS A 22 3.02 19.18 -22.83
CA LYS A 22 1.90 18.88 -23.75
C LYS A 22 1.46 20.03 -24.64
N ASP A 23 1.77 21.27 -24.26
CA ASP A 23 1.45 22.50 -25.01
C ASP A 23 2.71 23.21 -25.53
N ASN A 24 3.89 22.57 -25.44
CA ASN A 24 5.16 23.14 -25.90
C ASN A 24 5.44 22.78 -27.37
N PHE A 25 5.12 23.68 -28.28
CA PHE A 25 5.29 23.48 -29.73
C PHE A 25 6.75 23.57 -30.21
N ASP A 26 7.68 23.99 -29.36
CA ASP A 26 9.11 24.00 -29.69
C ASP A 26 9.76 22.63 -29.51
N VAL A 27 9.05 21.65 -28.95
CA VAL A 27 9.52 20.29 -28.70
C VAL A 27 8.66 19.29 -29.46
N HIS A 28 9.28 18.38 -30.20
CA HIS A 28 8.63 17.18 -30.71
C HIS A 28 8.93 16.01 -29.78
N LEU A 29 7.89 15.44 -29.19
CA LEU A 29 7.97 14.33 -28.24
C LEU A 29 7.91 12.99 -28.95
N THR A 30 8.88 12.12 -28.69
CA THR A 30 8.85 10.72 -29.10
C THR A 30 8.66 9.86 -27.85
N LEU A 31 7.49 9.24 -27.68
CA LEU A 31 7.14 8.42 -26.52
C LEU A 31 7.49 6.95 -26.80
N PHE A 32 8.53 6.42 -26.15
CA PHE A 32 8.97 5.04 -26.33
C PHE A 32 8.60 4.17 -25.11
N LEU A 33 7.86 3.09 -25.33
CA LEU A 33 7.36 2.19 -24.28
C LEU A 33 6.99 0.80 -24.82
N ARG A 34 6.94 -0.22 -23.94
CA ARG A 34 6.61 -1.61 -24.34
C ARG A 34 5.16 -1.86 -24.75
N ASN A 35 4.24 -0.99 -24.37
CA ASN A 35 2.81 -1.15 -24.68
C ASN A 35 2.18 0.23 -24.85
N ALA A 36 2.06 0.65 -26.11
CA ALA A 36 1.57 1.96 -26.51
C ALA A 36 0.12 2.22 -26.10
N SER A 37 -0.71 1.17 -25.95
CA SER A 37 -2.11 1.31 -25.53
C SER A 37 -2.29 1.92 -24.12
N ARG A 38 -1.22 1.98 -23.33
CA ARG A 38 -1.21 2.55 -21.97
C ARG A 38 -1.07 4.07 -21.93
N ILE A 39 -0.84 4.73 -23.07
CA ILE A 39 -0.71 6.18 -23.15
C ILE A 39 -1.87 6.75 -23.98
N ASP A 40 -2.51 7.79 -23.44
CA ASP A 40 -3.49 8.60 -24.15
C ASP A 40 -2.86 9.93 -24.61
N THR A 41 -2.68 10.09 -25.91
CA THR A 41 -2.10 11.30 -26.50
C THR A 41 -3.14 12.35 -26.91
N ARG A 42 -4.44 12.10 -26.73
CA ARG A 42 -5.50 13.01 -27.21
C ARG A 42 -5.43 14.42 -26.62
N ASN A 43 -4.85 14.56 -25.44
CA ASN A 43 -4.70 15.84 -24.73
C ASN A 43 -3.34 16.52 -24.98
N ILE A 44 -2.47 15.94 -25.82
CA ILE A 44 -1.16 16.48 -26.16
C ILE A 44 -1.29 17.30 -27.45
N LYS A 45 -1.05 18.61 -27.36
CA LYS A 45 -1.10 19.53 -28.50
C LYS A 45 0.27 19.71 -29.17
N ALA A 46 1.35 19.52 -28.42
CA ALA A 46 2.71 19.47 -28.94
C ALA A 46 2.85 18.35 -29.98
N PRO A 47 3.74 18.51 -30.98
CA PRO A 47 4.06 17.42 -31.91
C PRO A 47 4.49 16.16 -31.14
N VAL A 48 3.80 15.05 -31.35
CA VAL A 48 4.03 13.80 -30.60
C VAL A 48 3.96 12.57 -31.50
N SER A 49 4.91 11.66 -31.32
CA SER A 49 4.98 10.33 -31.93
C SER A 49 5.08 9.25 -30.86
N ILE A 50 4.49 8.08 -31.09
CA ILE A 50 4.57 6.94 -30.17
C ILE A 50 5.28 5.79 -30.87
N PHE A 51 6.21 5.16 -30.16
CA PHE A 51 6.91 3.97 -30.60
C PHE A 51 6.76 2.86 -29.55
N GLU A 52 6.24 1.73 -29.99
CA GLU A 52 6.17 0.52 -29.16
C GLU A 52 7.44 -0.31 -29.37
N GLY A 53 8.17 -0.58 -28.29
CA GLY A 53 9.43 -1.32 -28.37
C GLY A 53 10.05 -1.66 -27.00
N ASP A 54 11.12 -2.44 -27.01
CA ASP A 54 11.90 -2.80 -25.82
C ASP A 54 13.24 -2.05 -25.76
N ALA A 55 13.54 -1.46 -24.61
CA ALA A 55 14.79 -0.71 -24.39
C ALA A 55 16.04 -1.61 -24.33
N THR A 56 15.88 -2.93 -24.35
CA THR A 56 16.98 -3.89 -24.54
C THR A 56 17.14 -4.35 -25.99
N SER A 57 16.23 -3.98 -26.90
CA SER A 57 16.30 -4.34 -28.31
C SER A 57 17.09 -3.27 -29.07
N GLN A 58 18.25 -3.65 -29.61
CA GLN A 58 19.06 -2.72 -30.41
C GLN A 58 18.30 -2.24 -31.65
N THR A 59 17.52 -3.12 -32.30
CA THR A 59 16.74 -2.78 -33.49
C THR A 59 15.67 -1.73 -33.17
N ASP A 60 14.91 -1.92 -32.10
CA ASP A 60 13.83 -1.00 -31.71
C ASP A 60 14.38 0.39 -31.37
N LEU A 61 15.54 0.43 -30.70
CA LEU A 61 16.22 1.68 -30.38
C LEU A 61 16.76 2.35 -31.64
N ASP A 62 17.43 1.61 -32.53
CA ASP A 62 18.00 2.15 -33.76
C ASP A 62 16.93 2.77 -34.67
N ASP A 63 15.77 2.12 -34.79
CA ASP A 63 14.64 2.59 -35.60
C ASP A 63 13.98 3.84 -35.01
N THR A 64 14.02 4.00 -33.68
CA THR A 64 13.38 5.13 -32.99
C THR A 64 14.30 6.36 -32.83
N PHE A 65 15.62 6.15 -32.79
CA PHE A 65 16.59 7.22 -32.49
C PHE A 65 16.91 8.12 -33.70
N VAL A 66 16.38 7.79 -34.87
CA VAL A 66 16.50 8.60 -36.08
C VAL A 66 15.97 10.02 -35.82
N ASP A 67 16.76 11.02 -36.20
CA ASP A 67 16.47 12.45 -36.06
C ASP A 67 16.18 12.94 -34.62
N GLN A 68 16.61 12.22 -33.57
CA GLN A 68 16.45 12.70 -32.19
C GLN A 68 17.64 13.56 -31.75
N ASP A 69 17.37 14.62 -30.97
CA ASP A 69 18.41 15.50 -30.41
C ASP A 69 18.80 15.08 -28.99
N ILE A 70 17.79 14.70 -28.18
CA ILE A 70 17.93 14.42 -26.75
C ILE A 70 17.21 13.12 -26.40
N VAL A 71 17.90 12.25 -25.65
CA VAL A 71 17.33 11.04 -25.05
C VAL A 71 17.14 11.26 -23.55
N VAL A 72 15.91 11.10 -23.08
CA VAL A 72 15.56 11.11 -21.65
C VAL A 72 15.15 9.71 -21.22
N VAL A 73 15.84 9.14 -20.23
CA VAL A 73 15.62 7.77 -19.75
C VAL A 73 15.01 7.77 -18.37
N GLY A 74 13.80 7.20 -18.26
CA GLY A 74 13.02 7.06 -17.04
C GLY A 74 12.53 5.64 -16.84
N LEU A 75 13.46 4.68 -16.86
CA LEU A 75 13.16 3.26 -16.72
C LEU A 75 13.28 2.81 -15.26
N GLY A 76 12.64 1.68 -14.95
CA GLY A 76 12.88 0.90 -13.74
C GLY A 76 13.35 -0.51 -14.11
N GLY A 77 13.85 -1.25 -13.13
CA GLY A 77 14.40 -2.60 -13.32
C GLY A 77 15.94 -2.59 -13.43
N PRO A 78 16.55 -3.51 -14.20
CA PRO A 78 18.01 -3.65 -14.30
C PRO A 78 18.61 -2.55 -15.20
N LEU A 79 18.84 -1.37 -14.63
CA LEU A 79 19.24 -0.15 -15.33
C LEU A 79 20.56 -0.29 -16.09
N ALA A 80 21.53 -1.03 -15.54
CA ALA A 80 22.82 -1.23 -16.20
C ALA A 80 22.66 -1.90 -17.58
N SER A 81 21.70 -2.82 -17.71
CA SER A 81 21.45 -3.55 -18.96
C SER A 81 20.90 -2.69 -20.09
N PHE A 82 20.32 -1.52 -19.78
CA PHE A 82 19.81 -0.60 -20.79
C PHE A 82 20.87 0.37 -21.32
N VAL A 83 21.98 0.58 -20.60
CA VAL A 83 22.96 1.63 -20.92
C VAL A 83 23.64 1.38 -22.26
N GLU A 84 24.19 0.17 -22.46
CA GLU A 84 24.93 -0.15 -23.70
C GLU A 84 24.05 -0.08 -24.96
N PRO A 85 22.84 -0.70 -25.01
CA PRO A 85 21.95 -0.56 -26.16
C PRO A 85 21.59 0.90 -26.49
N ILE A 86 21.30 1.71 -25.47
CA ILE A 86 20.95 3.13 -25.64
C ILE A 86 22.14 3.91 -26.18
N VAL A 87 23.32 3.80 -25.56
CA VAL A 87 24.53 4.53 -26.00
C VAL A 87 24.93 4.11 -27.42
N SER A 88 24.83 2.83 -27.74
CA SER A 88 25.07 2.30 -29.10
C SER A 88 24.12 2.92 -30.13
N ALA A 89 22.81 2.98 -29.83
CA ALA A 89 21.82 3.61 -30.70
C ALA A 89 22.05 5.12 -30.85
N MET A 90 22.47 5.81 -29.79
CA MET A 90 22.84 7.23 -29.83
C MET A 90 24.04 7.46 -30.77
N HIS A 91 25.09 6.65 -30.68
CA HIS A 91 26.26 6.78 -31.55
C HIS A 91 25.91 6.57 -33.00
N LYS A 92 25.14 5.51 -33.30
CA LYS A 92 24.72 5.17 -34.66
C LYS A 92 23.89 6.29 -35.29
N ASN A 93 23.03 6.94 -34.52
CA ASN A 93 22.13 7.99 -35.00
C ASN A 93 22.62 9.42 -34.70
N HIS A 94 23.87 9.58 -34.24
CA HIS A 94 24.47 10.88 -33.91
C HIS A 94 23.70 11.72 -32.90
N VAL A 95 22.97 11.08 -31.97
CA VAL A 95 22.25 11.76 -30.90
C VAL A 95 23.26 12.26 -29.87
N SER A 96 23.23 13.57 -29.58
CA SER A 96 24.32 14.21 -28.84
C SER A 96 24.11 14.28 -27.33
N ARG A 97 22.87 14.15 -26.83
CA ARG A 97 22.52 14.44 -25.44
C ARG A 97 21.75 13.31 -24.76
N LEU A 98 22.24 12.87 -23.60
CA LEU A 98 21.58 11.88 -22.75
C LEU A 98 21.22 12.49 -21.39
N ILE A 99 19.98 12.29 -20.94
CA ILE A 99 19.51 12.59 -19.59
C ILE A 99 19.02 11.28 -18.97
N PHE A 100 19.66 10.81 -17.91
CA PHE A 100 19.36 9.50 -17.32
C PHE A 100 19.00 9.63 -15.84
N ILE A 101 17.83 9.15 -15.44
CA ILE A 101 17.40 9.17 -14.04
C ILE A 101 17.85 7.87 -13.37
N LEU A 102 18.72 7.98 -12.35
CA LEU A 102 19.18 6.84 -11.55
C LEU A 102 18.71 6.93 -10.09
N GLY A 103 18.76 8.10 -9.46
CA GLY A 103 18.40 8.24 -8.03
C GLY A 103 19.61 8.49 -7.13
N LEU A 104 19.35 8.89 -5.89
CA LEU A 104 20.37 9.23 -4.89
C LEU A 104 21.14 8.03 -4.33
N GLY A 105 22.36 8.27 -3.85
CA GLY A 105 23.19 7.30 -3.13
C GLY A 105 24.14 6.50 -4.02
N ILE A 106 24.13 6.73 -5.33
CA ILE A 106 24.98 6.01 -6.29
C ILE A 106 26.47 6.34 -6.15
N TYR A 107 26.84 7.39 -5.40
CA TYR A 107 28.21 7.76 -5.07
C TYR A 107 28.47 7.76 -3.55
N ASP A 108 27.64 7.08 -2.77
CA ASP A 108 27.74 7.04 -1.30
C ASP A 108 27.70 8.45 -0.67
N GLU A 109 26.96 9.35 -1.30
CA GLU A 109 26.92 10.78 -0.99
C GLU A 109 25.86 11.20 0.03
N VAL A 110 24.96 10.28 0.40
CA VAL A 110 23.81 10.56 1.29
C VAL A 110 24.22 10.29 2.73
N PRO A 111 24.21 11.29 3.62
CA PRO A 111 24.71 11.13 4.98
C PRO A 111 23.65 10.55 5.94
N GLY A 112 24.13 10.12 7.11
CA GLY A 112 23.29 9.80 8.28
C GLY A 112 22.39 8.58 8.10
N LYS A 113 21.42 8.44 9.00
CA LYS A 113 20.52 7.28 9.04
C LYS A 113 19.70 7.11 7.76
N PHE A 114 19.31 8.22 7.15
CA PHE A 114 18.60 8.19 5.87
C PHE A 114 19.47 7.59 4.77
N GLY A 115 20.77 7.93 4.71
CA GLY A 115 21.71 7.34 3.76
C GLY A 115 21.91 5.84 3.97
N GLU A 116 22.09 5.42 5.23
CA GLU A 116 22.19 4.00 5.59
C GLU A 116 20.93 3.22 5.20
N TRP A 117 19.75 3.78 5.51
CA TRP A 117 18.47 3.22 5.13
C TRP A 117 18.27 3.18 3.60
N ASN A 118 18.64 4.23 2.87
CA ASN A 118 18.55 4.28 1.41
C ASN A 118 19.46 3.24 0.75
N ALA A 119 20.68 3.07 1.26
CA ALA A 119 21.62 2.05 0.77
C ALA A 119 21.10 0.61 0.97
N SER A 120 20.22 0.37 1.95
CA SER A 120 19.65 -0.95 2.23
C SER A 120 18.77 -1.50 1.10
N PHE A 121 18.26 -0.65 0.20
CA PHE A 121 17.45 -1.08 -0.95
C PHE A 121 18.28 -1.67 -2.10
N GLY A 122 19.61 -1.66 -1.99
CA GLY A 122 20.51 -2.24 -2.99
C GLY A 122 20.71 -1.33 -4.20
N LEU A 123 21.83 -0.60 -4.22
CA LEU A 123 22.15 0.36 -5.29
C LEU A 123 23.15 -0.18 -6.32
N THR A 124 23.56 -1.45 -6.24
CA THR A 124 24.64 -2.01 -7.07
C THR A 124 24.41 -1.82 -8.57
N ASP A 125 23.20 -2.12 -9.05
CA ASP A 125 22.84 -1.97 -10.47
C ASP A 125 22.81 -0.49 -10.90
N PHE A 126 22.34 0.41 -10.03
CA PHE A 126 22.35 1.85 -10.26
C PHE A 126 23.77 2.42 -10.34
N LYS A 127 24.67 1.96 -9.46
CA LYS A 127 26.09 2.33 -9.48
C LYS A 127 26.79 1.86 -10.75
N GLU A 128 26.46 0.65 -11.21
CA GLU A 128 27.00 0.12 -12.47
C GLU A 128 26.47 0.89 -13.68
N ALA A 129 25.17 1.19 -13.73
CA ALA A 129 24.60 2.05 -14.78
C ALA A 129 25.28 3.42 -14.84
N ALA A 130 25.50 4.05 -13.68
CA ALA A 130 26.21 5.31 -13.58
C ALA A 130 27.63 5.20 -14.13
N ARG A 131 28.38 4.17 -13.72
CA ARG A 131 29.75 3.91 -14.20
C ARG A 131 29.78 3.77 -15.73
N LEU A 132 28.89 2.97 -16.30
CA LEU A 132 28.80 2.76 -17.75
C LEU A 132 28.54 4.07 -18.50
N ILE A 133 27.58 4.87 -18.03
CA ILE A 133 27.26 6.19 -18.61
C ILE A 133 28.47 7.14 -18.51
N GLU A 134 29.10 7.24 -17.34
CA GLU A 134 30.22 8.15 -17.10
C GLU A 134 31.48 7.76 -17.90
N THR A 135 31.66 6.47 -18.19
CA THR A 135 32.76 5.98 -19.04
C THR A 135 32.51 6.15 -20.54
N SER A 136 31.29 6.50 -20.94
CA SER A 136 30.96 6.77 -22.33
C SER A 136 31.45 8.15 -22.80
N ASP A 137 31.51 8.33 -24.12
CA ASP A 137 31.82 9.59 -24.78
C ASP A 137 30.58 10.46 -25.06
N ILE A 138 29.37 10.02 -24.70
CA ILE A 138 28.14 10.82 -24.80
C ILE A 138 28.13 12.01 -23.83
N ASN A 139 27.52 13.14 -24.24
CA ASN A 139 27.24 14.24 -23.33
C ASN A 139 26.02 13.91 -22.44
N TYR A 140 26.28 13.36 -21.26
CA TYR A 140 25.25 12.92 -20.32
C TYR A 140 24.91 13.95 -19.23
N THR A 141 23.73 13.83 -18.64
CA THR A 141 23.40 14.29 -17.31
C THR A 141 22.72 13.16 -16.55
N ILE A 142 23.32 12.75 -15.43
CA ILE A 142 22.71 11.77 -14.53
C ILE A 142 21.90 12.53 -13.48
N LEU A 143 20.60 12.26 -13.40
CA LEU A 143 19.75 12.79 -12.34
C LEU A 143 19.69 11.81 -11.17
N ARG A 144 19.93 12.33 -9.96
CA ARG A 144 19.88 11.62 -8.69
C ARG A 144 18.77 12.21 -7.80
N PRO A 145 17.50 12.06 -8.19
CA PRO A 145 16.40 12.54 -7.36
C PRO A 145 16.37 11.85 -5.99
N ALA A 146 15.95 12.59 -4.97
CA ALA A 146 15.55 12.07 -3.67
C ALA A 146 14.27 11.21 -3.77
N TRP A 147 13.69 10.78 -2.65
CA TRP A 147 12.47 9.98 -2.67
C TRP A 147 11.29 10.75 -3.24
N MET A 148 10.62 10.17 -4.24
CA MET A 148 9.70 10.91 -5.10
C MET A 148 8.27 10.95 -4.54
N SER A 149 7.69 12.14 -4.44
CA SER A 149 6.26 12.37 -4.16
C SER A 149 5.51 12.82 -5.42
N ASN A 150 4.17 12.71 -5.39
CA ASN A 150 3.28 13.16 -6.47
C ASN A 150 2.65 14.53 -6.20
N ARG A 151 3.12 15.28 -5.18
CA ARG A 151 2.58 16.61 -4.93
C ARG A 151 2.88 17.55 -6.13
N PRO A 152 2.02 18.53 -6.40
CA PRO A 152 2.13 19.35 -7.60
C PRO A 152 3.20 20.45 -7.50
N GLU A 153 3.76 20.73 -6.32
CA GLU A 153 4.67 21.86 -6.16
C GLU A 153 5.98 21.63 -6.90
N ILE A 154 6.47 22.69 -7.55
CA ILE A 154 7.81 22.75 -8.14
C ILE A 154 8.68 23.51 -7.15
N ASN A 155 9.49 22.80 -6.39
CA ASN A 155 10.41 23.35 -5.41
C ASN A 155 11.57 22.38 -5.22
N TYR A 156 12.78 22.82 -5.58
CA TYR A 156 13.96 21.97 -5.48
C TYR A 156 15.24 22.76 -5.34
N GLU A 157 16.21 22.12 -4.70
CA GLU A 157 17.61 22.48 -4.71
C GLU A 157 18.43 21.38 -5.40
N THR A 158 19.66 21.73 -5.77
CA THR A 158 20.58 20.82 -6.44
C THR A 158 21.81 20.55 -5.60
N THR A 159 22.36 19.34 -5.79
CA THR A 159 23.72 18.98 -5.39
C THR A 159 24.47 18.41 -6.59
N VAL A 160 25.80 18.53 -6.62
CA VAL A 160 26.62 17.90 -7.67
C VAL A 160 27.42 16.72 -7.13
N LYS A 161 27.91 15.85 -8.02
CA LYS A 161 28.81 14.75 -7.63
C LYS A 161 30.00 15.28 -6.85
N GLY A 162 30.29 14.66 -5.71
CA GLY A 162 31.36 15.07 -4.78
C GLY A 162 30.87 15.95 -3.63
N GLU A 163 29.66 16.50 -3.70
CA GLU A 163 29.00 17.15 -2.56
C GLU A 163 28.18 16.16 -1.74
N THR A 164 28.02 16.45 -0.45
CA THR A 164 27.05 15.77 0.41
C THR A 164 25.63 16.05 -0.10
N PHE A 165 24.85 15.00 -0.32
CA PHE A 165 23.45 15.11 -0.69
C PHE A 165 22.62 15.73 0.44
N ARG A 166 21.66 16.59 0.09
CA ARG A 166 20.74 17.25 1.03
C ARG A 166 19.30 16.88 0.70
N GLY A 167 18.43 16.90 1.71
CA GLY A 167 17.02 16.58 1.58
C GLY A 167 16.72 15.09 1.41
N THR A 168 15.50 14.70 1.79
CA THR A 168 15.05 13.30 1.72
C THR A 168 13.99 13.03 0.66
N VAL A 169 13.27 14.05 0.21
CA VAL A 169 12.19 13.91 -0.78
C VAL A 169 12.29 14.93 -1.92
N ILE A 170 11.57 14.67 -3.01
CA ILE A 170 11.42 15.56 -4.18
C ILE A 170 10.08 15.28 -4.86
N THR A 171 9.43 16.30 -5.45
CA THR A 171 8.23 16.06 -6.26
C THR A 171 8.60 15.61 -7.68
N ARG A 172 7.78 14.76 -8.30
CA ARG A 172 7.94 14.42 -9.73
C ARG A 172 7.79 15.65 -10.62
N ALA A 173 6.97 16.62 -10.21
CA ALA A 173 6.81 17.91 -10.89
C ALA A 173 8.14 18.69 -10.94
N SER A 174 8.91 18.67 -9.86
CA SER A 174 10.24 19.29 -9.78
C SER A 174 11.28 18.60 -10.66
N ILE A 175 11.26 17.27 -10.71
CA ILE A 175 12.14 16.50 -11.59
C ILE A 175 11.83 16.82 -13.05
N ALA A 176 10.54 16.82 -13.42
CA ALA A 176 10.10 17.17 -14.77
C ALA A 176 10.50 18.60 -15.15
N ASP A 177 10.29 19.57 -14.26
CA ASP A 177 10.71 20.97 -14.49
C ASP A 177 12.22 21.08 -14.75
N TYR A 178 13.05 20.36 -13.97
CA TYR A 178 14.50 20.35 -14.19
C TYR A 178 14.90 19.69 -15.51
N ILE A 179 14.22 18.62 -15.93
CA ILE A 179 14.44 18.00 -17.25
C ILE A 179 14.09 18.99 -18.36
N ILE A 180 12.99 19.74 -18.24
CA ILE A 180 12.63 20.80 -19.20
C ILE A 180 13.72 21.89 -19.25
N LYS A 181 14.31 22.26 -18.11
CA LYS A 181 15.47 23.17 -18.10
C LYS A 181 16.66 22.60 -18.86
N LEU A 182 16.96 21.31 -18.72
CA LEU A 182 18.03 20.64 -19.47
C LEU A 182 17.74 20.56 -20.98
N ILE A 183 16.48 20.34 -21.38
CA ILE A 183 16.05 20.34 -22.78
C ILE A 183 16.25 21.74 -23.40
N ASN A 184 15.90 22.79 -22.67
CA ASN A 184 15.96 24.17 -23.17
C ASN A 184 17.36 24.81 -23.05
N GLN A 185 18.26 24.24 -22.24
CA GLN A 185 19.61 24.75 -21.99
C GLN A 185 20.64 23.62 -22.25
N PRO A 186 21.06 23.42 -23.51
CA PRO A 186 21.84 22.25 -23.90
C PRO A 186 23.21 22.14 -23.19
N ASP A 187 23.75 23.26 -22.72
CA ASP A 187 25.04 23.30 -22.00
C ASP A 187 24.92 23.04 -20.49
N LEU A 188 23.70 23.07 -19.94
CA LEU A 188 23.48 22.90 -18.51
C LEU A 188 23.80 21.47 -18.09
N ALA A 189 24.62 21.32 -17.05
CA ALA A 189 24.99 20.04 -16.44
C ALA A 189 25.63 19.02 -17.41
N ASN A 190 26.36 19.48 -18.42
CA ASN A 190 27.12 18.62 -19.33
C ASN A 190 28.12 17.74 -18.59
N ARG A 191 28.08 16.43 -18.86
CA ARG A 191 28.82 15.38 -18.13
C ARG A 191 28.66 15.48 -16.60
N GLY A 192 27.53 16.00 -16.16
CA GLY A 192 27.22 16.23 -14.75
C GLY A 192 26.40 15.11 -14.13
N SER A 193 26.47 15.01 -12.80
CA SER A 193 25.50 14.24 -12.03
C SER A 193 24.86 15.09 -10.94
N ILE A 194 23.56 15.35 -11.11
CA ILE A 194 22.80 16.34 -10.37
C ILE A 194 21.83 15.65 -9.42
N GLY A 195 22.02 15.87 -8.13
CA GLY A 195 21.04 15.52 -7.10
C GLY A 195 19.89 16.52 -7.08
N LEU A 196 18.67 16.03 -6.89
CA LEU A 196 17.46 16.86 -6.82
C LEU A 196 16.68 16.52 -5.55
N SER A 197 16.43 17.52 -4.72
CA SER A 197 15.71 17.37 -3.46
C SER A 197 14.95 18.65 -3.11
N GLU A 198 13.91 18.51 -2.28
CA GLU A 198 13.14 19.63 -1.78
C GLU A 198 13.86 20.28 -0.58
N PRO A 199 14.06 21.60 -0.57
CA PRO A 199 14.69 22.30 0.54
C PRO A 199 13.97 22.05 1.87
N GLY A 200 14.74 21.90 2.96
CA GLY A 200 14.18 21.75 4.30
C GLY A 200 13.60 20.36 4.61
N THR A 201 13.89 19.37 3.79
CA THR A 201 13.45 17.98 3.99
C THR A 201 14.54 17.07 4.57
N ASP A 202 15.62 17.63 5.11
CA ASP A 202 16.68 16.87 5.79
C ASP A 202 16.13 16.14 7.03
N GLY A 203 16.57 14.91 7.24
CA GLY A 203 16.14 14.10 8.37
C GLY A 203 16.56 12.64 8.28
N ASP A 204 16.09 11.84 9.23
CA ASP A 204 16.42 10.41 9.31
C ASP A 204 15.57 9.54 8.35
N SER A 205 14.53 10.10 7.72
CA SER A 205 13.57 9.36 6.90
C SER A 205 12.78 10.28 5.96
N PRO A 206 12.36 9.82 4.77
CA PRO A 206 11.52 10.60 3.86
C PRO A 206 10.04 10.61 4.29
N TYR A 207 9.61 9.65 5.12
CA TYR A 207 8.20 9.42 5.42
C TYR A 207 7.42 10.61 6.01
N PRO A 208 7.98 11.47 6.88
CA PRO A 208 7.28 12.67 7.36
C PRO A 208 6.78 13.57 6.24
N PHE A 209 7.47 13.53 5.09
CA PHE A 209 7.14 14.33 3.91
C PHE A 209 6.50 13.51 2.79
N MET A 210 6.33 12.18 2.93
CA MET A 210 5.72 11.34 1.90
C MET A 210 4.24 11.03 2.16
N GLN A 211 3.68 11.40 3.32
CA GLN A 211 2.30 11.06 3.70
C GLN A 211 1.22 11.57 2.73
N GLU A 212 1.51 12.60 1.92
CA GLU A 212 0.57 13.11 0.91
C GLU A 212 0.82 12.58 -0.51
N GLY A 213 1.90 11.84 -0.76
CA GLY A 213 2.41 11.62 -2.12
C GLY A 213 2.72 10.18 -2.53
N MET A 214 2.44 9.19 -1.68
CA MET A 214 2.91 7.80 -1.86
C MET A 214 1.83 6.76 -2.19
N ASN A 215 0.56 7.15 -2.36
CA ASN A 215 -0.45 6.24 -2.91
C ASN A 215 -0.45 6.36 -4.44
N MET A 216 -0.02 5.28 -5.10
CA MET A 216 0.09 5.16 -6.57
C MET A 216 -1.28 5.06 -7.27
N HIS A 217 -2.36 5.29 -6.52
CA HIS A 217 -3.73 5.46 -6.94
C HIS A 217 -4.35 6.40 -5.91
N THR A 218 -5.14 7.39 -6.31
CA THR A 218 -5.99 8.09 -5.33
C THR A 218 -6.79 7.02 -4.55
N LEU A 219 -7.21 7.29 -3.31
CA LEU A 219 -8.01 6.32 -2.56
C LEU A 219 -9.21 5.81 -3.39
N ASN A 220 -9.80 6.70 -4.20
CA ASN A 220 -10.85 6.35 -5.16
C ASN A 220 -10.40 5.38 -6.25
N GLU A 221 -9.21 5.54 -6.81
CA GLU A 221 -8.66 4.58 -7.78
C GLU A 221 -8.35 3.23 -7.13
N GLN A 222 -7.86 3.20 -5.88
CA GLN A 222 -7.68 1.94 -5.14
C GLN A 222 -9.02 1.26 -4.84
N ILE A 223 -10.05 2.04 -4.50
CA ILE A 223 -11.42 1.55 -4.35
C ILE A 223 -11.97 1.01 -5.68
N ASN A 224 -11.67 1.66 -6.81
CA ASN A 224 -12.06 1.16 -8.13
C ASN A 224 -11.36 -0.18 -8.45
N GLN A 225 -10.05 -0.29 -8.17
CA GLN A 225 -9.31 -1.55 -8.32
C GLN A 225 -9.86 -2.66 -7.42
N LEU A 226 -10.17 -2.34 -6.17
CA LEU A 226 -10.84 -3.26 -5.25
C LEU A 226 -12.18 -3.72 -5.84
N THR A 227 -12.96 -2.81 -6.42
CA THR A 227 -14.24 -3.12 -7.06
C THR A 227 -14.06 -4.06 -8.26
N GLU A 228 -13.05 -3.82 -9.10
CA GLU A 228 -12.71 -4.70 -10.23
C GLU A 228 -12.28 -6.08 -9.77
N LEU A 229 -11.46 -6.17 -8.72
CA LEU A 229 -11.03 -7.43 -8.13
C LEU A 229 -12.23 -8.20 -7.55
N ILE A 230 -13.11 -7.56 -6.77
CA ILE A 230 -14.32 -8.19 -6.23
C ILE A 230 -15.25 -8.69 -7.35
N ASN A 231 -15.36 -7.97 -8.46
CA ASN A 231 -16.24 -8.35 -9.57
C ASN A 231 -15.66 -9.46 -10.47
N SER A 232 -14.34 -9.67 -10.45
CA SER A 232 -13.65 -10.65 -11.29
C SER A 232 -13.38 -11.99 -10.60
N HIS A 233 -13.70 -12.09 -9.31
CA HIS A 233 -13.50 -13.28 -8.49
C HIS A 233 -14.83 -13.76 -7.91
N HIS A 234 -14.96 -15.06 -7.69
CA HIS A 234 -16.22 -15.71 -7.31
C HIS A 234 -16.20 -16.40 -5.95
N HIS A 235 -15.01 -16.64 -5.40
CA HIS A 235 -14.79 -17.33 -4.14
C HIS A 235 -13.94 -16.46 -3.20
N ILE A 236 -14.51 -15.33 -2.78
CA ILE A 236 -13.80 -14.37 -1.93
C ILE A 236 -13.96 -14.75 -0.46
N VAL A 237 -12.86 -14.76 0.28
CA VAL A 237 -12.87 -14.94 1.75
C VAL A 237 -12.26 -13.72 2.42
N ALA A 238 -12.93 -13.20 3.44
CA ALA A 238 -12.43 -12.08 4.24
C ALA A 238 -11.76 -12.58 5.53
N LEU A 239 -10.55 -12.11 5.81
CA LEU A 239 -9.89 -12.20 7.10
C LEU A 239 -9.97 -10.85 7.82
N THR A 240 -10.56 -10.83 9.01
CA THR A 240 -10.76 -9.59 9.77
C THR A 240 -10.15 -9.64 11.16
N GLY A 241 -9.67 -8.49 11.63
CA GLY A 241 -9.17 -8.29 12.99
C GLY A 241 -9.72 -7.02 13.63
N ALA A 242 -9.18 -6.63 14.78
CA ALA A 242 -9.76 -5.59 15.64
C ALA A 242 -9.95 -4.23 14.93
N GLY A 243 -9.13 -3.93 13.91
CA GLY A 243 -9.21 -2.69 13.13
C GLY A 243 -10.58 -2.43 12.51
N ILE A 244 -11.32 -3.50 12.13
CA ILE A 244 -12.67 -3.37 11.54
C ILE A 244 -13.73 -2.87 12.53
N SER A 245 -13.51 -3.07 13.84
CA SER A 245 -14.46 -2.73 14.93
C SER A 245 -14.14 -1.41 15.63
N THR A 246 -13.06 -0.74 15.24
CA THR A 246 -12.59 0.49 15.90
C THR A 246 -13.61 1.63 15.86
N SER A 247 -14.33 1.82 14.75
CA SER A 247 -15.38 2.84 14.63
C SER A 247 -16.65 2.52 15.44
N ALA A 248 -16.85 1.26 15.83
CA ALA A 248 -17.87 0.89 16.82
C ALA A 248 -17.42 1.20 18.25
N GLY A 249 -16.20 1.71 18.47
CA GLY A 249 -15.65 1.99 19.80
C GLY A 249 -15.02 0.78 20.48
N ILE A 250 -14.79 -0.31 19.75
CA ILE A 250 -14.09 -1.50 20.24
C ILE A 250 -12.63 -1.43 19.77
N ASN A 251 -11.72 -1.19 20.70
CA ASN A 251 -10.29 -1.12 20.41
C ASN A 251 -9.64 -2.50 20.42
N ASP A 252 -8.49 -2.63 19.74
CA ASP A 252 -7.61 -3.80 19.90
C ASP A 252 -7.28 -3.99 21.39
N LEU A 253 -7.33 -5.24 21.84
CA LEU A 253 -7.05 -5.66 23.20
C LEU A 253 -5.64 -5.26 23.67
N MET A 254 -4.68 -5.13 22.75
CA MET A 254 -3.35 -4.59 23.07
C MET A 254 -3.40 -3.14 23.57
N HIS A 255 -4.48 -2.41 23.30
CA HIS A 255 -4.73 -1.07 23.82
C HIS A 255 -5.56 -1.07 25.12
N THR A 256 -5.99 -2.24 25.60
CA THR A 256 -6.62 -2.39 26.91
C THR A 256 -5.57 -2.42 28.00
N SER A 257 -5.80 -1.73 29.13
CA SER A 257 -4.84 -1.72 30.24
C SER A 257 -4.57 -3.14 30.76
N HIS A 258 -3.34 -3.43 31.17
CA HIS A 258 -2.99 -4.74 31.74
C HIS A 258 -3.89 -5.14 32.92
N ALA A 259 -4.29 -4.16 33.74
CA ALA A 259 -5.22 -4.38 34.84
C ALA A 259 -6.61 -4.80 34.38
N THR A 260 -7.16 -4.12 33.37
CA THR A 260 -8.46 -4.46 32.76
C THR A 260 -8.41 -5.83 32.12
N SER A 261 -7.35 -6.10 31.34
CA SER A 261 -7.14 -7.39 30.69
C SER A 261 -7.08 -8.51 31.74
N ALA A 262 -6.23 -8.40 32.77
CA ALA A 262 -6.12 -9.39 33.83
C ALA A 262 -7.45 -9.62 34.59
N LEU A 263 -8.27 -8.58 34.75
CA LEU A 263 -9.59 -8.68 35.37
C LEU A 263 -10.54 -9.54 34.53
N ILE A 264 -10.75 -9.17 33.26
CA ILE A 264 -11.74 -9.82 32.37
C ILE A 264 -11.29 -11.18 31.82
N SER A 265 -10.02 -11.53 32.05
CA SER A 265 -9.41 -12.79 31.59
C SER A 265 -9.57 -13.97 32.53
N SER A 266 -10.04 -13.75 33.77
CA SER A 266 -9.88 -14.73 34.85
C SER A 266 -11.22 -15.23 35.40
N LYS A 267 -11.43 -16.55 35.33
CA LYS A 267 -12.58 -17.22 35.98
C LYS A 267 -12.58 -17.02 37.50
N ALA A 268 -11.40 -16.90 38.12
CA ALA A 268 -11.30 -16.58 39.54
C ALA A 268 -11.78 -15.16 39.83
N ASN A 269 -11.44 -14.19 38.97
CA ASN A 269 -11.94 -12.82 39.10
C ASN A 269 -13.44 -12.72 38.83
N LEU A 270 -13.96 -13.45 37.84
CA LEU A 270 -15.40 -13.56 37.60
C LEU A 270 -16.15 -14.02 38.85
N LYS A 271 -15.64 -15.06 39.55
CA LYS A 271 -16.27 -15.56 40.78
C LYS A 271 -16.10 -14.63 41.98
N ALA A 272 -14.92 -14.05 42.16
CA ALA A 272 -14.59 -13.25 43.33
C ALA A 272 -15.10 -11.80 43.26
N ARG A 273 -15.19 -11.24 42.04
CA ARG A 273 -15.45 -9.81 41.77
C ARG A 273 -16.35 -9.64 40.52
N PRO A 274 -17.54 -10.27 40.46
CA PRO A 274 -18.38 -10.28 39.26
C PRO A 274 -18.82 -8.89 38.80
N GLU A 275 -19.18 -7.99 39.73
CA GLU A 275 -19.60 -6.62 39.41
C GLU A 275 -18.49 -5.86 38.67
N GLU A 276 -17.27 -5.88 39.19
CA GLU A 276 -16.13 -5.20 38.57
C GLU A 276 -15.76 -5.81 37.22
N PHE A 277 -15.83 -7.14 37.12
CA PHE A 277 -15.60 -7.88 35.88
C PHE A 277 -16.58 -7.43 34.79
N TYR A 278 -17.88 -7.43 35.10
CA TYR A 278 -18.90 -7.07 34.12
C TYR A 278 -18.94 -5.58 33.83
N GLN A 279 -18.66 -4.72 34.81
CA GLN A 279 -18.49 -3.29 34.57
C GLN A 279 -17.35 -3.01 33.58
N ALA A 280 -16.23 -3.71 33.73
CA ALA A 280 -15.10 -3.60 32.79
C ALA A 280 -15.46 -4.16 31.40
N MET A 281 -16.14 -5.31 31.32
CA MET A 281 -16.64 -5.87 30.05
C MET A 281 -17.61 -4.93 29.34
N HIS A 282 -18.58 -4.36 30.05
CA HIS A 282 -19.53 -3.39 29.50
C HIS A 282 -18.84 -2.15 28.98
N LYS A 283 -17.88 -1.60 29.73
CA LYS A 283 -17.16 -0.40 29.32
C LYS A 283 -16.37 -0.60 28.03
N ASN A 284 -15.74 -1.75 27.83
CA ASN A 284 -14.77 -1.95 26.75
C ASN A 284 -15.32 -2.73 25.55
N PHE A 285 -16.36 -3.56 25.73
CA PHE A 285 -16.88 -4.44 24.68
C PHE A 285 -18.41 -4.37 24.57
N LEU A 286 -19.15 -4.80 25.60
CA LEU A 286 -20.60 -5.00 25.47
C LEU A 286 -21.35 -3.68 25.22
N GLY A 287 -20.95 -2.58 25.87
CA GLY A 287 -21.51 -1.25 25.63
C GLY A 287 -21.39 -0.85 24.16
N PRO A 288 -20.17 -0.76 23.60
CA PRO A 288 -19.95 -0.59 22.16
C PRO A 288 -20.79 -1.52 21.27
N ILE A 289 -20.79 -2.83 21.54
CA ILE A 289 -21.53 -3.84 20.76
C ILE A 289 -23.03 -3.51 20.72
N PHE A 290 -23.67 -3.27 21.87
CA PHE A 290 -25.12 -3.06 21.93
C PHE A 290 -25.58 -1.64 21.60
N GLN A 291 -24.71 -0.63 21.78
CA GLN A 291 -25.07 0.77 21.56
C GLN A 291 -24.74 1.23 20.14
N ASN A 292 -23.57 0.86 19.62
CA ASN A 292 -23.11 1.29 18.30
C ASN A 292 -23.40 0.24 17.22
N GLY A 293 -23.29 -1.04 17.58
CA GLY A 293 -23.54 -2.16 16.66
C GLY A 293 -22.46 -2.29 15.58
N PRO A 294 -22.76 -3.03 14.50
CA PRO A 294 -21.80 -3.28 13.43
C PRO A 294 -21.40 -2.01 12.68
N THR A 295 -20.12 -1.93 12.32
CA THR A 295 -19.55 -0.81 11.55
C THR A 295 -20.02 -0.84 10.09
N ILE A 296 -19.65 0.18 9.32
CA ILE A 296 -19.95 0.25 7.89
C ILE A 296 -19.27 -0.92 7.16
N ALA A 297 -18.02 -1.23 7.53
CA ALA A 297 -17.27 -2.35 6.97
C ALA A 297 -17.95 -3.71 7.22
N HIS A 298 -18.48 -3.96 8.43
CA HIS A 298 -19.23 -5.20 8.71
C HIS A 298 -20.46 -5.32 7.82
N LYS A 299 -21.24 -4.24 7.68
CA LYS A 299 -22.45 -4.21 6.84
C LYS A 299 -22.13 -4.42 5.37
N ALA A 300 -21.01 -3.87 4.89
CA ALA A 300 -20.50 -4.11 3.54
C ALA A 300 -20.15 -5.59 3.31
N LEU A 301 -19.47 -6.25 4.25
CA LEU A 301 -19.17 -7.68 4.12
C LEU A 301 -20.45 -8.53 4.16
N ALA A 302 -21.41 -8.21 5.01
CA ALA A 302 -22.72 -8.86 5.01
C ALA A 302 -23.45 -8.67 3.67
N LYS A 303 -23.39 -7.48 3.09
CA LYS A 303 -23.98 -7.18 1.78
C LYS A 303 -23.31 -7.99 0.67
N LEU A 304 -21.98 -8.08 0.67
CA LEU A 304 -21.21 -8.86 -0.30
C LEU A 304 -21.50 -10.36 -0.19
N GLU A 305 -21.73 -10.88 1.02
CA GLU A 305 -22.15 -12.28 1.21
C GLU A 305 -23.57 -12.50 0.64
N GLN A 306 -24.49 -11.60 0.94
CA GLN A 306 -25.87 -11.67 0.43
C GLN A 306 -25.98 -11.57 -1.09
N THR A 307 -25.08 -10.84 -1.73
CA THR A 307 -25.01 -10.72 -3.20
C THR A 307 -24.17 -11.81 -3.87
N GLY A 308 -23.58 -12.72 -3.09
CA GLY A 308 -22.83 -13.86 -3.60
C GLY A 308 -21.41 -13.53 -4.06
N HIS A 309 -20.86 -12.38 -3.66
CA HIS A 309 -19.46 -12.03 -3.91
C HIS A 309 -18.52 -12.55 -2.82
N LEU A 310 -18.98 -12.62 -1.57
CA LEU A 310 -18.21 -13.10 -0.42
C LEU A 310 -18.73 -14.47 0.02
N ASP A 311 -17.84 -15.47 0.11
CA ASP A 311 -18.21 -16.82 0.52
C ASP A 311 -18.23 -17.00 2.03
N ALA A 312 -17.30 -16.36 2.75
CA ALA A 312 -17.20 -16.47 4.20
C ALA A 312 -16.32 -15.38 4.83
N VAL A 313 -16.46 -15.21 6.14
CA VAL A 313 -15.62 -14.37 6.98
C VAL A 313 -14.87 -15.23 7.99
N VAL A 314 -13.55 -15.06 8.04
CA VAL A 314 -12.68 -15.53 9.11
C VAL A 314 -12.35 -14.32 9.99
N THR A 315 -12.56 -14.43 11.29
CA THR A 315 -12.35 -13.32 12.21
C THR A 315 -11.53 -13.73 13.43
N THR A 316 -10.61 -12.85 13.83
CA THR A 316 -9.96 -12.93 15.13
C THR A 316 -10.71 -12.11 16.20
N ASN A 317 -11.83 -11.47 15.85
CA ASN A 317 -12.61 -10.72 16.83
C ASN A 317 -13.55 -11.67 17.59
N VAL A 318 -13.91 -11.27 18.80
CA VAL A 318 -14.86 -12.00 19.66
C VAL A 318 -16.20 -11.26 19.81
N ASP A 319 -16.35 -10.14 19.12
CA ASP A 319 -17.39 -9.13 19.34
C ASP A 319 -18.77 -9.46 18.74
N TYR A 320 -18.85 -10.50 17.90
CA TYR A 320 -20.08 -10.95 17.23
C TYR A 320 -20.69 -9.91 16.27
N LEU A 321 -19.91 -8.92 15.82
CA LEU A 321 -20.42 -7.83 14.98
C LEU A 321 -20.70 -8.26 13.53
N HIS A 322 -20.04 -9.30 13.00
CA HIS A 322 -20.30 -9.83 11.66
C HIS A 322 -21.70 -10.45 11.56
N GLU A 323 -22.06 -11.29 12.52
CA GLU A 323 -23.37 -11.94 12.56
C GLU A 323 -24.47 -10.92 12.83
N LEU A 324 -24.22 -9.94 13.71
CA LEU A 324 -25.15 -8.82 13.91
C LEU A 324 -25.31 -7.96 12.64
N ALA A 325 -24.30 -7.90 11.76
CA ALA A 325 -24.42 -7.25 10.45
C ALA A 325 -25.19 -8.08 9.42
N GLY A 326 -25.36 -9.37 9.66
CA GLY A 326 -26.08 -10.31 8.80
C GLY A 326 -25.19 -11.27 8.01
N ASN A 327 -23.91 -11.41 8.38
CA ASN A 327 -23.08 -12.49 7.85
C ASN A 327 -23.53 -13.85 8.39
N ASN A 328 -23.56 -14.90 7.56
CA ASN A 328 -24.02 -16.24 7.97
C ASN A 328 -22.87 -17.24 8.10
N LYS A 329 -21.83 -17.11 7.27
CA LYS A 329 -20.65 -17.98 7.31
C LYS A 329 -19.48 -17.26 7.97
N VAL A 330 -19.45 -17.31 9.30
CA VAL A 330 -18.39 -16.71 10.14
C VAL A 330 -17.60 -17.80 10.86
N ALA A 331 -16.28 -17.68 10.85
CA ALA A 331 -15.36 -18.50 11.65
C ALA A 331 -14.69 -17.64 12.72
N ASP A 332 -15.26 -17.64 13.93
CA ASP A 332 -14.67 -17.00 15.11
C ASP A 332 -13.51 -17.84 15.65
N ILE A 333 -12.28 -17.50 15.24
CA ILE A 333 -11.10 -18.28 15.59
C ILE A 333 -10.88 -18.30 17.11
N TRP A 334 -11.27 -17.23 17.79
CA TRP A 334 -11.08 -17.01 19.22
C TRP A 334 -12.37 -17.12 20.04
N TYR A 335 -13.36 -17.84 19.52
CA TYR A 335 -14.71 -17.91 20.08
C TYR A 335 -15.42 -16.54 20.01
N SER A 336 -16.67 -16.52 20.46
CA SER A 336 -17.56 -15.37 20.31
C SER A 336 -18.25 -15.05 21.64
N PHE A 337 -18.55 -13.77 21.88
CA PHE A 337 -19.44 -13.36 22.96
C PHE A 337 -20.88 -13.86 22.81
N ASN A 338 -21.19 -14.57 21.73
CA ASN A 338 -22.43 -15.31 21.58
C ASN A 338 -22.41 -16.72 22.20
N ASP A 339 -21.26 -17.21 22.68
CA ASP A 339 -21.14 -18.54 23.31
C ASP A 339 -20.98 -18.44 24.84
N ASN A 340 -22.04 -18.11 25.57
CA ASN A 340 -21.97 -17.92 27.02
C ASN A 340 -22.47 -19.16 27.76
N HIS A 341 -22.01 -19.43 28.97
CA HIS A 341 -22.45 -20.63 29.72
C HIS A 341 -22.64 -20.38 31.21
N CYS A 342 -23.62 -21.03 31.81
CA CYS A 342 -23.74 -21.10 33.27
C CYS A 342 -22.53 -21.84 33.86
N ILE A 343 -21.92 -21.30 34.92
CA ILE A 343 -20.71 -21.88 35.51
C ILE A 343 -20.93 -23.22 36.24
N GLU A 344 -22.17 -23.55 36.62
CA GLU A 344 -22.51 -24.78 37.35
C GLU A 344 -23.17 -25.82 36.44
N ASN A 345 -24.25 -25.47 35.75
CA ASN A 345 -25.01 -26.42 34.92
C ASN A 345 -24.58 -26.48 33.44
N GLY A 346 -23.72 -25.56 32.99
CA GLY A 346 -23.18 -25.54 31.63
C GLY A 346 -24.17 -25.15 30.53
N HIS A 347 -25.39 -24.74 30.86
CA HIS A 347 -26.39 -24.30 29.88
C HIS A 347 -25.88 -23.11 29.08
N GLN A 348 -26.04 -23.16 27.75
CA GLN A 348 -25.56 -22.13 26.84
C GLN A 348 -26.55 -20.97 26.67
N TYR A 349 -26.01 -19.77 26.55
CA TYR A 349 -26.76 -18.53 26.39
C TYR A 349 -26.16 -17.67 25.28
N ASP A 350 -27.02 -16.99 24.55
CA ASP A 350 -26.63 -16.05 23.50
C ASP A 350 -26.04 -14.76 24.07
N ILE A 351 -25.53 -13.89 23.19
CA ILE A 351 -24.95 -12.61 23.58
C ILE A 351 -25.97 -11.69 24.28
N ASN A 352 -27.27 -11.77 23.95
CA ASN A 352 -28.31 -10.91 24.51
C ASN A 352 -28.42 -11.05 26.03
N THR A 353 -28.07 -12.22 26.55
CA THR A 353 -28.02 -12.47 27.99
C THR A 353 -27.03 -11.56 28.71
N LEU A 354 -25.99 -11.07 28.02
CA LEU A 354 -25.01 -10.12 28.55
C LEU A 354 -25.46 -8.64 28.47
N ASN A 355 -26.60 -8.32 27.84
CA ASN A 355 -27.06 -6.94 27.64
C ASN A 355 -27.85 -6.35 28.83
N GLN A 356 -27.78 -6.96 30.01
CA GLN A 356 -28.65 -6.59 31.14
C GLN A 356 -28.12 -5.43 32.00
N GLY A 357 -26.97 -4.84 31.64
CA GLY A 357 -26.37 -3.67 32.33
C GLY A 357 -25.74 -3.96 33.70
N GLY A 358 -25.86 -5.20 34.19
CA GLY A 358 -25.29 -5.70 35.44
C GLY A 358 -24.83 -7.14 35.30
N VAL A 359 -24.55 -7.82 36.42
CA VAL A 359 -24.07 -9.20 36.41
C VAL A 359 -25.17 -10.15 35.91
N PRO A 360 -24.95 -10.93 34.83
CA PRO A 360 -25.90 -11.90 34.34
C PRO A 360 -25.88 -13.18 35.19
N TYR A 361 -27.08 -13.67 35.53
CA TYR A 361 -27.28 -14.90 36.30
C TYR A 361 -28.13 -15.89 35.51
N CYS A 362 -27.82 -17.17 35.70
CA CYS A 362 -28.53 -18.28 35.09
C CYS A 362 -29.98 -18.33 35.60
N PRO A 363 -30.99 -18.27 34.72
CA PRO A 363 -32.40 -18.34 35.11
C PRO A 363 -32.82 -19.71 35.68
N VAL A 364 -31.99 -20.75 35.53
CA VAL A 364 -32.29 -22.12 36.00
C VAL A 364 -31.91 -22.32 37.46
N ASP A 365 -30.71 -21.88 37.85
CA ASP A 365 -30.15 -22.17 39.19
C ASP A 365 -29.59 -20.94 39.92
N GLY A 366 -29.64 -19.75 39.31
CA GLY A 366 -29.17 -18.49 39.89
C GLY A 366 -27.64 -18.32 39.90
N SER A 367 -26.88 -19.24 39.29
CA SER A 367 -25.42 -19.16 39.23
C SER A 367 -24.94 -18.11 38.23
N LEU A 368 -23.67 -17.69 38.31
CA LEU A 368 -23.09 -16.75 37.34
C LEU A 368 -23.09 -17.34 35.92
N ILE A 369 -23.31 -16.49 34.94
CA ILE A 369 -22.99 -16.80 33.55
C ILE A 369 -21.53 -16.40 33.31
N SER A 370 -20.78 -17.21 32.57
CA SER A 370 -19.44 -16.90 32.10
C SER A 370 -19.52 -16.51 30.62
N PRO A 371 -18.84 -15.44 30.20
CA PRO A 371 -18.72 -15.13 28.78
C PRO A 371 -17.83 -16.17 28.08
N GLY A 372 -18.10 -16.41 26.79
CA GLY A 372 -17.47 -17.47 25.98
C GLY A 372 -15.96 -17.43 25.85
N PRO A 373 -15.34 -16.28 25.52
CA PRO A 373 -13.91 -16.12 25.61
C PRO A 373 -13.52 -15.62 27.01
N THR A 374 -12.90 -16.48 27.83
CA THR A 374 -12.13 -16.01 29.00
C THR A 374 -10.68 -15.79 28.56
N TYR A 375 -10.25 -14.54 28.47
CA TYR A 375 -9.04 -14.08 27.78
C TYR A 375 -7.71 -14.76 28.18
N HIS A 376 -7.58 -15.38 29.36
CA HIS A 376 -6.35 -16.11 29.73
C HIS A 376 -6.26 -17.50 29.07
N HIS A 377 -7.35 -17.97 28.47
CA HIS A 377 -7.52 -19.26 27.80
C HIS A 377 -8.36 -19.12 26.53
N ILE A 378 -8.16 -18.07 25.73
CA ILE A 378 -8.64 -18.07 24.36
C ILE A 378 -7.80 -19.11 23.60
N GLY A 379 -8.21 -20.36 23.74
CA GLY A 379 -7.85 -21.38 22.79
C GLY A 379 -8.45 -21.01 21.44
N THR A 380 -7.98 -21.67 20.40
CA THR A 380 -8.61 -21.56 19.10
C THR A 380 -9.79 -22.53 19.03
N SER A 381 -10.95 -22.06 18.55
CA SER A 381 -12.05 -22.94 18.21
C SER A 381 -11.59 -23.87 17.07
N GLN A 382 -11.48 -25.18 17.36
CA GLN A 382 -10.97 -26.15 16.38
C GLN A 382 -11.86 -26.24 15.15
N ASN A 383 -13.18 -26.16 15.35
CA ASN A 383 -14.14 -26.15 14.25
C ASN A 383 -14.01 -24.87 13.41
N ALA A 384 -13.85 -23.70 14.06
CA ALA A 384 -13.64 -22.44 13.34
C ALA A 384 -12.33 -22.44 12.57
N ILE A 385 -11.24 -22.96 13.16
CA ILE A 385 -9.95 -23.13 12.48
C ILE A 385 -10.07 -24.06 11.27
N GLN A 386 -10.78 -25.18 11.39
CA GLN A 386 -11.01 -26.11 10.28
C GLN A 386 -11.80 -25.44 9.15
N ASN A 387 -12.88 -24.73 9.48
CA ASN A 387 -13.65 -23.95 8.51
C ASN A 387 -12.79 -22.86 7.86
N ALA A 388 -12.02 -22.12 8.65
CA ALA A 388 -11.13 -21.07 8.15
C ALA A 388 -10.10 -21.62 7.16
N MET A 389 -9.43 -22.74 7.51
CA MET A 389 -8.49 -23.39 6.59
C MET A 389 -9.20 -23.86 5.31
N GLN A 390 -10.35 -24.52 5.43
CA GLN A 390 -11.10 -25.01 4.27
C GLN A 390 -11.54 -23.86 3.35
N TRP A 391 -12.06 -22.76 3.91
CA TRP A 391 -12.50 -21.61 3.12
C TRP A 391 -11.33 -20.89 2.47
N MET A 392 -10.23 -20.68 3.20
CA MET A 392 -9.02 -20.08 2.64
C MET A 392 -8.43 -20.91 1.49
N ASP A 393 -8.42 -22.25 1.62
CA ASP A 393 -7.94 -23.15 0.56
C ASP A 393 -8.82 -23.10 -0.71
N GLN A 394 -10.12 -22.80 -0.56
CA GLN A 394 -11.08 -22.69 -1.66
C GLN A 394 -11.15 -21.30 -2.28
N ALA A 395 -10.59 -20.29 -1.60
CA ALA A 395 -10.66 -18.91 -2.02
C ALA A 395 -9.90 -18.69 -3.34
N ASP A 396 -10.50 -17.93 -4.25
CA ASP A 396 -9.83 -17.38 -5.43
C ASP A 396 -9.36 -15.93 -5.22
N MET A 397 -9.72 -15.32 -4.09
CA MET A 397 -9.23 -14.02 -3.63
C MET A 397 -9.39 -13.88 -2.11
N VAL A 398 -8.43 -13.20 -1.46
CA VAL A 398 -8.47 -12.94 0.00
C VAL A 398 -8.53 -11.45 0.28
N LEU A 399 -9.49 -11.04 1.13
CA LEU A 399 -9.60 -9.69 1.69
C LEU A 399 -9.09 -9.67 3.12
N VAL A 400 -7.98 -8.98 3.41
CA VAL A 400 -7.49 -8.79 4.78
C VAL A 400 -7.87 -7.39 5.27
N ILE A 401 -8.68 -7.30 6.33
CA ILE A 401 -9.29 -6.04 6.77
C ILE A 401 -9.03 -5.82 8.27
N GLY A 402 -8.28 -4.78 8.61
CA GLY A 402 -8.04 -4.41 10.01
C GLY A 402 -7.35 -5.49 10.86
N SER A 403 -6.59 -6.40 10.23
CA SER A 403 -5.88 -7.49 10.90
C SER A 403 -4.41 -7.14 11.07
N ASN A 404 -3.87 -7.42 12.26
CA ASN A 404 -2.46 -7.24 12.59
C ASN A 404 -1.64 -8.54 12.45
N GLY A 405 -2.21 -9.62 11.88
CA GLY A 405 -1.46 -10.85 11.61
C GLY A 405 -1.52 -11.93 12.68
N TYR A 406 -2.40 -11.82 13.67
CA TYR A 406 -2.56 -12.88 14.68
C TYR A 406 -3.05 -14.21 14.08
N TYR A 407 -3.72 -14.14 12.94
CA TYR A 407 -3.96 -15.26 12.06
C TYR A 407 -3.38 -14.91 10.69
N ASP A 408 -2.34 -15.63 10.27
CA ASP A 408 -1.52 -15.33 9.09
C ASP A 408 -1.70 -16.37 7.97
N ARG A 409 -2.48 -17.43 8.23
CA ARG A 409 -2.74 -18.50 7.26
C ARG A 409 -3.73 -18.06 6.20
N VAL A 410 -3.19 -17.40 5.18
CA VAL A 410 -3.90 -16.99 3.97
C VAL A 410 -3.39 -17.78 2.76
N ASN A 411 -4.25 -17.96 1.76
CA ASN A 411 -3.82 -18.56 0.50
C ASN A 411 -2.93 -17.58 -0.27
N THR A 412 -1.64 -17.85 -0.32
CA THR A 412 -0.62 -16.97 -0.94
C THR A 412 -0.55 -17.11 -2.46
N GLN A 413 -1.32 -18.03 -3.05
CA GLN A 413 -1.33 -18.26 -4.50
C GLN A 413 -2.42 -17.46 -5.23
N VAL A 414 -3.25 -16.73 -4.48
CA VAL A 414 -4.37 -15.95 -5.02
C VAL A 414 -4.20 -14.46 -4.68
N PRO A 415 -4.86 -13.55 -5.42
CA PRO A 415 -4.80 -12.13 -5.12
C PRO A 415 -5.21 -11.84 -3.67
N LEU A 416 -4.35 -11.12 -2.96
CA LEU A 416 -4.60 -10.64 -1.61
C LEU A 416 -4.77 -9.13 -1.64
N VAL A 417 -5.89 -8.64 -1.13
CA VAL A 417 -6.09 -7.20 -0.94
C VAL A 417 -6.11 -6.91 0.55
N GLN A 418 -5.28 -5.96 0.97
CA GLN A 418 -5.24 -5.50 2.34
C GLN A 418 -5.86 -4.11 2.47
N ILE A 419 -6.70 -3.95 3.50
CA ILE A 419 -7.25 -2.67 3.94
C ILE A 419 -6.85 -2.46 5.39
N ASN A 420 -5.82 -1.64 5.60
CA ASN A 420 -5.35 -1.31 6.95
C ASN A 420 -4.64 0.05 6.97
N PRO A 421 -4.94 0.95 7.92
CA PRO A 421 -4.31 2.28 7.97
C PRO A 421 -2.77 2.23 8.10
N ALA A 422 -2.26 1.24 8.82
CA ALA A 422 -0.82 1.03 9.00
C ALA A 422 -0.34 -0.19 8.20
N ALA A 423 0.95 -0.22 7.87
CA ALA A 423 1.58 -1.40 7.31
C ALA A 423 1.54 -2.58 8.31
N THR A 424 1.40 -3.79 7.79
CA THR A 424 1.38 -5.06 8.52
C THR A 424 2.30 -6.07 7.83
N GLU A 425 2.30 -7.32 8.31
CA GLU A 425 3.00 -8.42 7.64
C GLU A 425 2.41 -8.78 6.26
N PHE A 426 1.14 -8.43 5.99
CA PHE A 426 0.50 -8.72 4.72
C PHE A 426 0.96 -7.79 3.59
N ASP A 427 1.60 -6.66 3.89
CA ASP A 427 2.00 -5.65 2.89
C ASP A 427 2.84 -6.24 1.75
N ARG A 428 3.76 -7.15 2.06
CA ARG A 428 4.67 -7.72 1.06
C ARG A 428 3.99 -8.72 0.11
N GLN A 429 2.88 -9.31 0.54
CA GLN A 429 2.15 -10.33 -0.21
C GLN A 429 0.88 -9.78 -0.86
N ALA A 430 0.41 -8.60 -0.47
CA ALA A 430 -0.77 -8.00 -1.03
C ALA A 430 -0.57 -7.58 -2.49
N THR A 431 -1.49 -8.02 -3.34
CA THR A 431 -1.66 -7.52 -4.71
C THR A 431 -2.11 -6.06 -4.71
N LEU A 432 -2.90 -5.66 -3.71
CA LEU A 432 -3.33 -4.27 -3.49
C LEU A 432 -3.28 -3.94 -1.99
N ASN A 433 -2.51 -2.92 -1.62
CA ASN A 433 -2.49 -2.35 -0.27
C ASN A 433 -3.25 -1.03 -0.23
N ILE A 434 -4.32 -0.95 0.56
CA ILE A 434 -5.10 0.27 0.79
C ILE A 434 -4.86 0.75 2.21
N HIS A 435 -4.03 1.80 2.33
CA HIS A 435 -3.69 2.42 3.61
C HIS A 435 -4.75 3.43 4.05
N ALA A 436 -5.93 2.92 4.42
CA ALA A 436 -7.05 3.72 4.91
C ALA A 436 -7.89 2.90 5.91
N THR A 437 -8.88 3.55 6.54
CA THR A 437 -9.78 2.85 7.47
C THR A 437 -10.75 1.93 6.73
N ALA A 438 -11.14 0.82 7.35
CA ALA A 438 -12.06 -0.15 6.74
C ALA A 438 -13.38 0.50 6.31
N ASP A 439 -13.97 1.33 7.18
CA ASP A 439 -15.22 2.04 6.89
C ASP A 439 -15.09 3.02 5.72
N GLU A 440 -13.96 3.73 5.60
CA GLU A 440 -13.74 4.69 4.51
C GLU A 440 -13.69 4.01 3.14
N VAL A 441 -13.06 2.83 3.08
CA VAL A 441 -12.91 2.03 1.86
C VAL A 441 -14.22 1.31 1.52
N LEU A 442 -14.87 0.70 2.51
CA LEU A 442 -15.99 -0.21 2.29
C LEU A 442 -17.36 0.47 2.28
N LYS A 443 -17.47 1.78 2.56
CA LYS A 443 -18.75 2.51 2.55
C LYS A 443 -19.55 2.41 1.24
N ASN A 444 -18.88 2.20 0.11
CA ASN A 444 -19.53 2.08 -1.19
C ASN A 444 -20.07 0.66 -1.46
N PHE A 445 -19.79 -0.29 -0.57
CA PHE A 445 -20.21 -1.69 -0.66
C PHE A 445 -21.29 -2.05 0.38
N ALA A 446 -21.63 -1.11 1.28
CA ALA A 446 -22.58 -1.28 2.39
C ALA A 446 -24.06 -1.17 1.99
#